data_AF-A0A972ZWD6-F1
#
_entry.id   AF-A0A972ZWD6-F1
#
_cell.length_a   1.000
_cell.length_b   1.000
_cell.length_c   1.000
_cell.angle_alpha   90.00
_cell.angle_beta   90.00
_cell.angle_gamma   90.00
#
_symmetry.space_group_name_H-M   'P 1'
#
loop_
_entity.id
_entity.type
_entity.pdbx_description
1 polymer ?
#
loop_
_entity_poly.entity_id
_entity_poly.type
_entity_poly.pdbx_seq_one_letter_code
_entity_poly.pdbx_strand_id
1 'polypeptide(L)'
;MNAKHTALPEDLHIGSGAGLAWIRRSSMAWLIVAAFLLSAPQASAGFLGKSVEVLSVTQYIGPPTDSSLVVDVVGGQVEYDATFDFIDLADTTITLGNNSRNCVGGSCPILFLVLGDFLGFRIVDFLDEIAPITEVSILSSTISGFGIGNITISENDIFISLENLGNYSPGNVIPDGQAVLEVTFASNSIPEPATLAIFGIGLAGLGFMRRRRRAVCAH
;
A
#
# COMPACT_ATOMS: atom_id res chain seq x y z
N MET A 1 30.70 -46.35 86.24
CA MET A 1 29.38 -45.96 85.70
C MET A 1 29.59 -45.35 84.32
N ASN A 2 28.78 -45.80 83.38
CA ASN A 2 28.94 -45.74 81.93
C ASN A 2 28.25 -44.48 81.36
N ALA A 3 28.91 -43.70 80.51
CA ALA A 3 28.28 -42.65 79.68
C ALA A 3 29.16 -42.45 78.43
N LYS A 4 29.02 -43.29 77.40
CA LYS A 4 28.07 -43.21 76.26
C LYS A 4 28.26 -41.94 75.41
N HIS A 5 29.14 -42.10 74.42
CA HIS A 5 29.30 -41.34 73.19
C HIS A 5 27.96 -41.00 72.52
N THR A 6 27.82 -39.76 72.06
CA THR A 6 26.86 -39.36 71.02
C THR A 6 27.58 -38.52 69.97
N ALA A 7 27.68 -39.08 68.77
CA ALA A 7 28.26 -38.47 67.58
C ALA A 7 27.34 -37.38 67.01
N LEU A 8 27.95 -36.31 66.51
CA LEU A 8 27.28 -35.28 65.72
C LEU A 8 27.23 -35.72 64.25
N PRO A 9 26.13 -35.46 63.52
CA PRO A 9 26.02 -35.84 62.12
C PRO A 9 26.80 -34.89 61.20
N GLU A 10 27.52 -35.51 60.27
CA GLU A 10 28.28 -34.92 59.17
C GLU A 10 27.36 -34.27 58.12
N ASP A 11 27.77 -33.07 57.71
CA ASP A 11 27.84 -32.56 56.34
C ASP A 11 26.62 -32.70 55.42
N LEU A 12 25.79 -31.64 55.45
CA LEU A 12 24.84 -31.31 54.40
C LEU A 12 25.57 -30.55 53.27
N HIS A 13 26.01 -31.27 52.23
CA HIS A 13 26.53 -30.68 51.00
C HIS A 13 25.42 -29.98 50.20
N ILE A 14 25.31 -28.67 50.37
CA ILE A 14 24.52 -27.80 49.49
C ILE A 14 25.32 -27.61 48.18
N GLY A 15 24.95 -28.36 47.15
CA GLY A 15 25.47 -28.20 45.79
C GLY A 15 25.05 -26.87 45.16
N SER A 16 25.76 -25.79 45.47
CA SER A 16 25.66 -24.51 44.76
C SER A 16 26.53 -24.54 43.51
N GLY A 17 25.95 -24.30 42.32
CA GLY A 17 26.79 -23.84 41.21
C GLY A 17 26.26 -23.97 39.79
N ALA A 18 25.31 -24.86 39.49
CA ALA A 18 24.99 -25.15 38.08
C ALA A 18 23.68 -24.52 37.55
N GLY A 19 22.78 -24.04 38.42
CA GLY A 19 21.42 -23.66 38.01
C GLY A 19 21.24 -22.26 37.42
N LEU A 20 22.13 -21.31 37.72
CA LEU A 20 21.89 -19.88 37.43
C LEU A 20 22.50 -19.38 36.09
N ALA A 21 23.42 -20.14 35.49
CA ALA A 21 24.03 -19.76 34.22
C ALA A 21 23.10 -19.99 33.01
N TRP A 22 22.09 -20.85 33.15
CA TRP A 22 21.23 -21.24 32.02
C TRP A 22 20.09 -20.24 31.76
N ILE A 23 19.64 -19.50 32.77
CA ILE A 23 18.48 -18.59 32.68
C ILE A 23 18.82 -17.27 31.95
N ARG A 24 20.09 -16.86 31.91
CA ARG A 24 20.49 -15.57 31.29
C ARG A 24 20.70 -15.61 29.78
N ARG A 25 20.84 -16.79 29.16
CA ARG A 25 21.08 -16.91 27.70
C ARG A 25 19.79 -17.05 26.89
N SER A 26 18.68 -17.47 27.49
CA SER A 26 17.41 -17.66 26.78
C SER A 26 16.65 -16.35 26.57
N SER A 27 16.71 -15.40 27.51
CA SER A 27 15.95 -14.14 27.45
C SER A 27 16.44 -13.17 26.36
N MET A 28 17.71 -13.24 25.96
CA MET A 28 18.28 -12.36 24.94
C MET A 28 17.92 -12.82 23.50
N ALA A 29 17.72 -14.12 23.29
CA ALA A 29 17.31 -14.66 21.98
C ALA A 29 15.86 -14.30 21.64
N TRP A 30 14.96 -14.27 22.62
CA TRP A 30 13.55 -13.89 22.41
C TRP A 30 13.37 -12.41 22.08
N LEU A 31 14.20 -11.52 22.64
CA LEU A 31 14.16 -10.09 22.32
C LEU A 31 14.58 -9.78 20.88
N ILE A 32 15.56 -10.52 20.33
CA ILE A 32 16.02 -10.35 18.94
C ILE A 32 14.95 -10.84 17.95
N VAL A 33 14.27 -11.95 18.26
CA VAL A 33 13.18 -12.47 17.43
C VAL A 33 11.93 -11.57 17.47
N ALA A 34 11.59 -11.01 18.64
CA ALA A 34 10.47 -10.09 18.78
C ALA A 34 10.72 -8.74 18.05
N ALA A 35 11.95 -8.24 18.07
CA ALA A 35 12.32 -7.01 17.36
C ALA A 35 12.24 -7.17 15.83
N PHE A 36 12.60 -8.34 15.29
CA PHE A 36 12.51 -8.62 13.85
C PHE A 36 11.07 -8.83 13.34
N LEU A 37 10.15 -9.29 14.19
CA LEU A 37 8.75 -9.54 13.81
C LEU A 37 7.88 -8.28 13.82
N LEU A 38 8.30 -7.22 14.52
CA LEU A 38 7.52 -5.98 14.64
C LEU A 38 7.87 -4.92 13.59
N SER A 39 8.90 -5.13 12.76
CA SER A 39 9.40 -4.12 11.82
C SER A 39 9.24 -4.49 10.36
N ALA A 40 8.36 -5.43 9.99
CA ALA A 40 8.13 -5.73 8.58
C ALA A 40 7.21 -4.63 8.01
N PRO A 41 7.70 -3.72 7.14
CA PRO A 41 6.81 -2.83 6.42
C PRO A 41 5.90 -3.68 5.53
N GLN A 42 4.58 -3.54 5.68
CA GLN A 42 3.65 -4.00 4.65
C GLN A 42 3.84 -3.06 3.45
N ALA A 43 4.31 -3.61 2.34
CA ALA A 43 4.27 -2.88 1.08
C ALA A 43 2.83 -2.90 0.58
N SER A 44 2.16 -1.74 0.63
CA SER A 44 0.99 -1.48 -0.21
C SER A 44 1.50 -1.43 -1.65
N ALA A 45 0.93 -2.25 -2.52
CA ALA A 45 1.32 -2.27 -3.92
C ALA A 45 0.59 -1.20 -4.74
N GLY A 46 -0.37 -0.46 -4.16
CA GLY A 46 -1.13 0.56 -4.85
C GLY A 46 -0.89 1.98 -4.33
N PHE A 47 -1.75 2.89 -4.74
CA PHE A 47 -1.70 4.31 -4.39
C PHE A 47 -1.94 4.55 -2.89
N LEU A 48 -2.64 3.65 -2.18
CA LEU A 48 -3.10 3.94 -0.83
C LEU A 48 -1.95 4.20 0.15
N GLY A 49 -1.99 5.37 0.80
CA GLY A 49 -1.00 5.86 1.74
C GLY A 49 0.26 6.43 1.08
N LYS A 50 0.25 6.65 -0.24
CA LYS A 50 1.38 7.15 -1.04
C LYS A 50 1.12 8.55 -1.55
N SER A 51 2.19 9.32 -1.71
CA SER A 51 2.11 10.68 -2.24
C SER A 51 2.01 10.64 -3.76
N VAL A 52 1.01 11.30 -4.33
CA VAL A 52 0.81 11.38 -5.77
C VAL A 52 0.59 12.84 -6.17
N GLU A 53 1.17 13.24 -7.30
CA GLU A 53 0.91 14.53 -7.93
C GLU A 53 -0.03 14.35 -9.11
N VAL A 54 -1.12 15.12 -9.13
CA VAL A 54 -2.06 15.17 -10.25
C VAL A 54 -1.87 16.50 -10.98
N LEU A 55 -1.59 16.43 -12.27
CA LEU A 55 -1.32 17.57 -13.15
C LEU A 55 -2.44 17.64 -14.20
N SER A 56 -2.93 18.85 -14.47
CA SER A 56 -3.68 19.11 -15.69
C SER A 56 -2.69 19.43 -16.81
N VAL A 57 -2.84 18.79 -17.97
CA VAL A 57 -1.99 19.03 -19.14
C VAL A 57 -2.75 19.90 -20.13
N THR A 58 -2.18 21.06 -20.45
CA THR A 58 -2.74 22.01 -21.41
C THR A 58 -1.70 22.36 -22.47
N GLN A 59 -2.14 22.80 -23.63
CA GLN A 59 -1.26 23.25 -24.70
C GLN A 59 -1.70 24.61 -25.23
N TYR A 60 -0.82 25.60 -25.10
CA TYR A 60 -1.04 26.94 -25.65
C TYR A 60 0.15 27.39 -26.46
N ILE A 61 0.02 27.25 -27.78
CA ILE A 61 1.02 27.68 -28.76
C ILE A 61 2.43 27.22 -28.34
N GLY A 62 2.75 25.96 -28.63
CA GLY A 62 4.04 25.38 -28.24
C GLY A 62 3.90 23.93 -27.78
N PRO A 63 4.92 23.35 -27.14
CA PRO A 63 4.80 22.04 -26.53
C PRO A 63 3.78 22.04 -25.38
N PRO A 64 3.19 20.88 -25.04
CA PRO A 64 2.34 20.74 -23.85
C PRO A 64 3.05 21.22 -22.59
N THR A 65 2.29 21.86 -21.71
CA THR A 65 2.74 22.32 -20.39
C THR A 65 1.88 21.70 -19.30
N ASP A 66 2.56 21.15 -18.30
CA ASP A 66 1.91 20.60 -17.10
C ASP A 66 1.64 21.73 -16.09
N SER A 67 0.46 21.72 -15.49
CA SER A 67 0.11 22.59 -14.37
C SER A 67 -0.29 21.71 -13.19
N SER A 68 0.45 21.82 -12.09
CA SER A 68 0.17 21.07 -10.85
C SER A 68 -1.20 21.47 -10.32
N LEU A 69 -2.11 20.50 -10.25
CA LEU A 69 -3.43 20.72 -9.68
C LEU A 69 -3.36 20.53 -8.17
N VAL A 70 -2.85 19.37 -7.73
CA VAL A 70 -2.75 18.99 -6.32
C VAL A 70 -1.60 17.99 -6.12
N VAL A 71 -0.91 18.12 -4.99
CA VAL A 71 -0.02 17.10 -4.42
C VAL A 71 -0.65 16.65 -3.10
N ASP A 72 -1.05 15.38 -2.99
CA ASP A 72 -1.65 14.85 -1.76
C ASP A 72 -1.32 13.36 -1.55
N VAL A 73 -1.51 12.88 -0.31
CA VAL A 73 -1.40 11.46 0.04
C VAL A 73 -2.74 10.79 -0.23
N VAL A 74 -2.73 9.75 -1.08
CA VAL A 74 -3.95 9.02 -1.43
C VAL A 74 -4.47 8.26 -0.21
N GLY A 75 -5.55 8.74 0.38
CA GLY A 75 -6.35 8.05 1.39
C GLY A 75 -7.45 7.19 0.76
N GLY A 76 -8.30 6.60 1.60
CA GLY A 76 -9.49 5.93 1.09
C GLY A 76 -10.44 6.96 0.47
N GLN A 77 -10.50 6.98 -0.87
CA GLN A 77 -11.32 7.91 -1.69
C GLN A 77 -10.87 9.37 -1.58
N VAL A 78 -9.64 9.66 -1.97
CA VAL A 78 -9.20 11.05 -2.14
C VAL A 78 -9.67 11.55 -3.49
N GLU A 79 -10.67 12.43 -3.42
CA GLU A 79 -11.23 13.13 -4.57
C GLU A 79 -10.39 14.38 -4.87
N TYR A 80 -9.74 14.37 -6.03
CA TYR A 80 -9.06 15.53 -6.60
C TYR A 80 -10.07 16.30 -7.46
N ASP A 81 -10.67 17.32 -6.86
CA ASP A 81 -11.69 18.15 -7.49
C ASP A 81 -11.03 19.30 -8.29
N ALA A 82 -11.16 19.25 -9.61
CA ALA A 82 -10.80 20.33 -10.51
C ALA A 82 -12.04 21.20 -10.80
N THR A 83 -12.70 21.78 -9.79
CA THR A 83 -13.88 22.67 -9.86
C THR A 83 -15.16 22.15 -10.57
N PHE A 84 -15.07 21.32 -11.60
CA PHE A 84 -16.19 20.83 -12.44
C PHE A 84 -16.02 19.36 -12.86
N ASP A 85 -14.83 18.82 -12.68
CA ASP A 85 -14.42 17.48 -13.05
C ASP A 85 -13.67 16.87 -11.87
N PHE A 86 -13.83 15.58 -11.64
CA PHE A 86 -13.15 14.89 -10.55
C PHE A 86 -12.26 13.78 -11.08
N ILE A 87 -11.14 13.63 -10.39
CA ILE A 87 -10.28 12.46 -10.47
C ILE A 87 -10.25 11.88 -9.06
N ASP A 88 -10.76 10.67 -8.90
CA ASP A 88 -10.70 9.96 -7.62
C ASP A 88 -9.67 8.84 -7.73
N LEU A 89 -8.71 8.84 -6.80
CA LEU A 89 -7.72 7.78 -6.68
C LEU A 89 -8.10 6.91 -5.47
N ALA A 90 -8.30 5.62 -5.74
CA ALA A 90 -8.31 4.58 -4.72
C ALA A 90 -7.01 3.77 -4.80
N ASP A 91 -6.93 2.63 -4.10
CA ASP A 91 -5.69 1.85 -4.05
C ASP A 91 -5.19 1.40 -5.43
N THR A 92 -6.07 0.80 -6.24
CA THR A 92 -5.71 0.29 -7.58
C THR A 92 -6.64 0.80 -8.67
N THR A 93 -7.43 1.85 -8.40
CA THR A 93 -8.38 2.38 -9.38
C THR A 93 -8.30 3.88 -9.48
N ILE A 94 -8.46 4.38 -10.70
CA ILE A 94 -8.61 5.80 -11.00
C ILE A 94 -9.99 5.99 -11.60
N THR A 95 -10.77 6.90 -11.04
CA THR A 95 -12.08 7.27 -11.58
C THR A 95 -12.00 8.67 -12.14
N LEU A 96 -12.38 8.81 -13.41
CA LEU A 96 -12.58 10.09 -14.09
C LEU A 96 -14.07 10.32 -14.21
N GLY A 97 -14.52 11.53 -13.92
CA GLY A 97 -15.91 11.86 -14.22
C GLY A 97 -16.17 13.35 -14.17
N ASN A 98 -17.25 13.74 -14.84
CA ASN A 98 -17.73 15.10 -14.75
C ASN A 98 -18.64 15.26 -13.52
N ASN A 99 -18.37 16.26 -12.69
CA ASN A 99 -19.22 16.62 -11.56
C ASN A 99 -20.26 17.67 -11.96
N SER A 100 -21.10 17.33 -12.94
CA SER A 100 -22.17 18.21 -13.47
C SER A 100 -23.17 18.68 -12.41
N ARG A 101 -23.15 18.11 -11.19
CA ARG A 101 -24.09 18.45 -10.11
C ARG A 101 -23.94 19.88 -9.58
N ASN A 102 -22.81 20.55 -9.81
CA ASN A 102 -22.55 21.86 -9.23
C ASN A 102 -22.87 23.07 -10.13
N CYS A 103 -23.25 22.86 -11.40
CA CYS A 103 -23.71 23.96 -12.27
C CYS A 103 -25.22 24.21 -12.10
N VAL A 104 -25.64 24.65 -10.92
CA VAL A 104 -27.03 25.09 -10.71
C VAL A 104 -27.20 26.51 -11.25
N GLY A 105 -27.85 26.66 -12.41
CA GLY A 105 -28.27 27.97 -12.92
C GLY A 105 -27.50 28.52 -14.13
N GLY A 106 -26.80 27.68 -14.91
CA GLY A 106 -26.27 28.06 -16.23
C GLY A 106 -25.08 29.03 -16.20
N SER A 107 -24.47 29.26 -15.04
CA SER A 107 -23.31 30.13 -14.87
C SER A 107 -22.19 29.36 -14.18
N CYS A 108 -21.54 28.43 -14.88
CA CYS A 108 -20.29 27.84 -14.41
C CYS A 108 -19.19 28.91 -14.61
N PRO A 109 -18.43 29.33 -13.57
CA PRO A 109 -17.29 30.21 -13.80
C PRO A 109 -16.23 29.43 -14.57
N ILE A 110 -16.15 29.63 -15.88
CA ILE A 110 -15.09 29.15 -16.77
C ILE A 110 -13.80 29.90 -16.39
N LEU A 111 -13.22 29.61 -15.23
CA LEU A 111 -12.11 30.40 -14.70
C LEU A 111 -10.74 29.88 -15.13
N PHE A 112 -10.65 28.74 -15.82
CA PHE A 112 -9.34 28.13 -16.05
C PHE A 112 -9.26 27.35 -17.38
N LEU A 113 -9.49 28.02 -18.51
CA LEU A 113 -9.16 27.49 -19.84
C LEU A 113 -8.99 28.58 -20.90
N VAL A 114 -8.53 29.77 -20.51
CA VAL A 114 -8.46 30.93 -21.41
C VAL A 114 -7.14 30.99 -22.19
N LEU A 115 -6.18 30.12 -21.91
CA LEU A 115 -4.88 30.15 -22.55
C LEU A 115 -4.41 28.73 -22.89
N GLY A 116 -5.20 27.86 -23.55
CA GLY A 116 -4.71 26.58 -24.06
C GLY A 116 -5.76 25.49 -24.30
N ASP A 117 -5.50 24.57 -25.23
CA ASP A 117 -6.29 23.35 -25.43
C ASP A 117 -6.00 22.38 -24.28
N PHE A 118 -7.03 21.91 -23.60
CA PHE A 118 -6.86 20.88 -22.56
C PHE A 118 -6.63 19.52 -23.20
N LEU A 119 -5.52 18.87 -22.83
CA LEU A 119 -5.11 17.59 -23.39
C LEU A 119 -5.46 16.40 -22.51
N GLY A 120 -5.59 16.59 -21.20
CA GLY A 120 -5.84 15.50 -20.26
C GLY A 120 -5.21 15.70 -18.89
N PHE A 121 -5.04 14.58 -18.18
CA PHE A 121 -4.47 14.55 -16.84
C PHE A 121 -3.24 13.66 -16.79
N ARG A 122 -2.29 14.03 -15.94
CA ARG A 122 -1.09 13.26 -15.65
C ARG A 122 -1.01 12.97 -14.15
N ILE A 123 -0.74 11.72 -13.80
CA ILE A 123 -0.66 11.25 -12.43
C ILE A 123 0.76 10.72 -12.21
N VAL A 124 1.50 11.36 -11.31
CA VAL A 124 2.94 11.13 -11.14
C VAL A 124 3.25 10.65 -9.73
N ASP A 125 3.98 9.55 -9.63
CA ASP A 125 4.70 9.17 -8.42
C ASP A 125 6.03 9.93 -8.37
N PHE A 126 5.97 11.15 -7.84
CA PHE A 126 7.13 12.05 -7.82
C PHE A 126 8.15 11.70 -6.72
N LEU A 127 7.79 10.83 -5.77
CA LEU A 127 8.66 10.39 -4.68
C LEU A 127 9.20 8.97 -4.86
N ASP A 128 8.77 8.24 -5.90
CA ASP A 128 9.17 6.85 -6.17
C ASP A 128 8.80 5.92 -4.98
N GLU A 129 7.62 6.15 -4.39
CA GLU A 129 7.13 5.42 -3.22
C GLU A 129 6.19 4.26 -3.58
N ILE A 130 5.66 4.26 -4.80
CA ILE A 130 4.72 3.26 -5.34
C ILE A 130 5.53 2.21 -6.12
N ALA A 131 5.05 0.97 -6.16
CA ALA A 131 5.68 -0.03 -7.01
C ALA A 131 5.51 0.34 -8.49
N PRO A 132 6.45 -0.02 -9.39
CA PRO A 132 6.36 0.35 -10.80
C PRO A 132 5.02 -0.01 -11.42
N ILE A 133 4.38 0.92 -12.11
CA ILE A 133 3.14 0.68 -12.86
C ILE A 133 3.46 -0.24 -14.05
N THR A 134 2.71 -1.32 -14.16
CA THR A 134 2.94 -2.35 -15.20
C THR A 134 1.84 -2.41 -16.24
N GLU A 135 0.62 -2.08 -15.86
CA GLU A 135 -0.54 -2.10 -16.75
C GLU A 135 -1.61 -1.13 -16.24
N VAL A 136 -2.38 -0.57 -17.18
CA VAL A 136 -3.63 0.11 -16.89
C VAL A 136 -4.69 -0.48 -17.81
N SER A 137 -5.84 -0.86 -17.24
CA SER A 137 -6.99 -1.37 -17.98
C SER A 137 -8.22 -0.51 -17.73
N ILE A 138 -9.18 -0.54 -18.66
CA ILE A 138 -10.45 0.18 -18.53
C ILE A 138 -11.49 -0.80 -17.98
N LEU A 139 -11.90 -0.62 -16.74
CA LEU A 139 -12.98 -1.40 -16.13
C LEU A 139 -14.34 -1.00 -16.72
N SER A 140 -14.56 0.29 -16.86
CA SER A 140 -15.78 0.82 -17.48
C SER A 140 -15.55 2.22 -18.06
N SER A 141 -16.30 2.57 -19.09
CA SER A 141 -16.34 3.94 -19.61
C SER A 141 -17.70 4.21 -20.24
N THR A 142 -18.26 5.37 -19.95
CA THR A 142 -19.38 5.96 -20.69
C THR A 142 -18.94 7.19 -21.50
N ILE A 143 -17.65 7.55 -21.46
CA ILE A 143 -17.08 8.66 -22.23
C ILE A 143 -16.95 8.20 -23.69
N SER A 144 -17.66 8.86 -24.59
CA SER A 144 -17.67 8.51 -26.02
C SER A 144 -16.29 8.67 -26.65
N GLY A 145 -15.77 7.59 -27.24
CA GLY A 145 -14.47 7.57 -27.91
C GLY A 145 -13.28 7.32 -26.99
N PHE A 146 -13.48 7.28 -25.67
CA PHE A 146 -12.43 6.97 -24.72
C PHE A 146 -12.07 5.47 -24.75
N GLY A 147 -10.79 5.18 -24.94
CA GLY A 147 -10.26 3.81 -24.98
C GLY A 147 -8.81 3.74 -24.55
N ILE A 148 -8.21 2.54 -24.62
CA ILE A 148 -6.84 2.32 -24.12
C ILE A 148 -5.79 3.17 -24.87
N GLY A 149 -6.06 3.56 -26.12
CA GLY A 149 -5.20 4.45 -26.89
C GLY A 149 -5.09 5.86 -26.32
N ASN A 150 -5.97 6.23 -25.39
CA ASN A 150 -5.91 7.49 -24.65
C ASN A 150 -5.01 7.42 -23.41
N ILE A 151 -4.47 6.25 -23.07
CA ILE A 151 -3.70 6.06 -21.84
C ILE A 151 -2.25 5.74 -22.21
N THR A 152 -1.32 6.54 -21.70
CA THR A 152 0.12 6.26 -21.79
C THR A 152 0.66 6.03 -20.38
N ILE A 153 1.44 4.96 -20.22
CA ILE A 153 2.03 4.62 -18.93
C ILE A 153 3.55 4.60 -19.01
N SER A 154 4.18 4.93 -17.89
CA SER A 154 5.57 4.59 -17.57
C SER A 154 5.60 3.98 -16.16
N GLU A 155 6.78 3.67 -15.63
CA GLU A 155 6.92 3.10 -14.29
C GLU A 155 6.29 3.99 -13.20
N ASN A 156 6.38 5.32 -13.35
CA ASN A 156 6.00 6.30 -12.31
C ASN A 156 5.01 7.36 -12.82
N ASP A 157 4.43 7.17 -14.02
CA ASP A 157 3.56 8.15 -14.66
C ASP A 157 2.41 7.48 -15.41
N ILE A 158 1.20 8.01 -15.24
CA ILE A 158 0.02 7.69 -16.04
C ILE A 158 -0.49 8.99 -16.67
N PHE A 159 -0.42 9.07 -18.00
CA PHE A 159 -1.04 10.14 -18.76
C PHE A 159 -2.36 9.65 -19.39
N ILE A 160 -3.43 10.37 -19.08
CA ILE A 160 -4.78 10.11 -19.58
C ILE A 160 -5.15 11.26 -20.51
N SER A 161 -5.01 11.02 -21.82
CA SER A 161 -5.40 11.96 -22.86
C SER A 161 -6.91 12.02 -22.99
N LEU A 162 -7.44 13.23 -22.88
CA LEU A 162 -8.83 13.55 -23.15
C LEU A 162 -9.00 14.35 -24.44
N GLU A 163 -7.95 14.43 -25.26
CA GLU A 163 -7.95 15.17 -26.53
C GLU A 163 -8.89 14.51 -27.55
N ASN A 164 -9.65 15.32 -28.28
CA ASN A 164 -10.55 14.89 -29.35
C ASN A 164 -11.62 13.88 -28.91
N LEU A 165 -11.98 13.86 -27.63
CA LEU A 165 -13.03 12.98 -27.11
C LEU A 165 -14.40 13.64 -27.14
N GLY A 166 -15.31 13.06 -27.92
CA GLY A 166 -16.76 13.29 -27.83
C GLY A 166 -17.22 14.75 -27.86
N ASN A 167 -18.40 14.98 -27.29
CA ASN A 167 -18.97 16.32 -27.12
C ASN A 167 -18.73 16.77 -25.68
N TYR A 168 -18.13 17.93 -25.51
CA TYR A 168 -18.02 18.60 -24.22
C TYR A 168 -19.30 19.39 -23.98
N SER A 169 -19.95 19.18 -22.84
CA SER A 169 -20.97 20.12 -22.38
C SER A 169 -20.30 21.48 -22.09
N PRO A 170 -20.98 22.62 -22.32
CA PRO A 170 -20.39 23.93 -22.08
C PRO A 170 -19.87 24.08 -20.65
N GLY A 171 -18.57 24.36 -20.51
CA GLY A 171 -17.91 24.52 -19.21
C GLY A 171 -17.26 23.25 -18.65
N ASN A 172 -17.37 22.11 -19.32
CA ASN A 172 -16.75 20.85 -18.91
C ASN A 172 -15.40 20.64 -19.61
N VAL A 173 -14.44 20.08 -18.88
CA VAL A 173 -13.11 19.76 -19.37
C VAL A 173 -12.98 18.24 -19.62
N ILE A 174 -13.76 17.42 -18.91
CA ILE A 174 -14.04 16.01 -19.24
C ILE A 174 -15.34 15.92 -20.07
N PRO A 175 -15.37 15.14 -21.17
CA PRO A 175 -16.61 14.91 -21.90
C PRO A 175 -17.67 14.23 -21.03
N ASP A 176 -18.94 14.38 -21.38
CA ASP A 176 -20.03 13.83 -20.58
C ASP A 176 -19.87 12.31 -20.39
N GLY A 177 -19.78 11.88 -19.12
CA GLY A 177 -19.62 10.48 -18.75
C GLY A 177 -18.68 10.27 -17.57
N GLN A 178 -18.33 9.00 -17.38
CA GLN A 178 -17.41 8.53 -16.36
C GLN A 178 -16.53 7.42 -16.95
N ALA A 179 -15.27 7.35 -16.54
CA ALA A 179 -14.40 6.22 -16.80
C ALA A 179 -13.78 5.72 -15.50
N VAL A 180 -13.69 4.40 -15.34
CA VAL A 180 -13.00 3.74 -14.23
C VAL A 180 -11.87 2.91 -14.80
N LEU A 181 -10.66 3.20 -14.34
CA LEU A 181 -9.44 2.52 -14.71
C LEU A 181 -8.99 1.63 -13.57
N GLU A 182 -8.46 0.45 -13.90
CA GLU A 182 -7.72 -0.40 -12.97
C GLU A 182 -6.22 -0.27 -13.28
N VAL A 183 -5.43 -0.07 -12.24
CA VAL A 183 -3.97 0.07 -12.32
C VAL A 183 -3.34 -1.15 -11.68
N THR A 184 -2.52 -1.84 -12.47
CA THR A 184 -1.74 -2.99 -12.00
C THR A 184 -0.30 -2.54 -11.77
N PHE A 185 0.16 -2.77 -10.55
CA PHE A 185 1.52 -2.48 -10.17
C PHE A 185 2.36 -3.75 -10.18
N ALA A 186 3.66 -3.60 -10.40
CA ALA A 186 4.61 -4.68 -10.23
C ALA A 186 4.43 -5.24 -8.83
N SER A 187 4.11 -6.53 -8.73
CA SER A 187 4.22 -7.19 -7.45
C SER A 187 5.70 -7.19 -7.11
N ASN A 188 6.11 -6.31 -6.18
CA ASN A 188 7.28 -6.61 -5.40
C ASN A 188 6.95 -7.94 -4.77
N SER A 189 7.58 -9.02 -5.27
CA SER A 189 7.41 -10.35 -4.70
C SER A 189 7.90 -10.25 -3.28
N ILE A 190 7.00 -9.86 -2.37
CA ILE A 190 7.23 -9.96 -0.96
C ILE A 190 7.38 -11.46 -0.80
N PRO A 191 8.58 -11.97 -0.48
CA PRO A 191 8.67 -13.37 -0.07
C PRO A 191 7.63 -13.49 1.03
N GLU A 192 6.78 -14.49 1.13
CA GLU A 192 5.82 -14.56 2.23
C GLU A 192 6.59 -15.04 3.49
N PRO A 193 7.45 -14.26 4.19
CA PRO A 193 8.54 -14.88 4.91
C PRO A 193 8.11 -15.11 6.36
N ALA A 194 7.11 -14.37 6.84
CA ALA A 194 6.72 -14.27 8.23
C ALA A 194 5.53 -15.18 8.50
N THR A 195 4.51 -15.19 7.63
CA THR A 195 3.37 -16.12 7.78
C THR A 195 3.81 -17.56 7.59
N LEU A 196 4.62 -17.83 6.57
CA LEU A 196 5.17 -19.16 6.31
C LEU A 196 6.18 -19.58 7.38
N ALA A 197 7.01 -18.66 7.90
CA ALA A 197 7.88 -18.95 9.03
C ALA A 197 7.10 -19.18 10.33
N ILE A 198 6.10 -18.35 10.66
CA ILE A 198 5.27 -18.52 11.87
C ILE A 198 4.47 -19.83 11.77
N PHE A 199 3.90 -20.11 10.59
CA PHE A 199 3.21 -21.36 10.33
C PHE A 199 4.16 -22.56 10.46
N GLY A 200 5.37 -22.46 9.92
CA GLY A 200 6.42 -23.46 10.04
C GLY A 200 6.89 -23.69 11.48
N ILE A 201 7.11 -22.61 12.25
CA ILE A 201 7.47 -22.66 13.67
C ILE A 201 6.32 -23.28 14.49
N GLY A 202 5.07 -22.93 14.18
CA GLY A 202 3.88 -23.51 14.80
C GLY A 202 3.79 -25.03 14.56
N LEU A 203 4.01 -25.47 13.31
CA LEU A 203 4.05 -26.89 12.93
C LEU A 203 5.20 -27.65 13.59
N ALA A 204 6.39 -27.06 13.63
CA ALA A 204 7.56 -27.63 14.30
C ALA A 204 7.30 -27.79 15.81
N GLY A 205 6.72 -26.78 16.45
CA GLY A 205 6.31 -26.82 17.85
C GLY A 205 5.28 -27.93 18.12
N LEU A 206 4.26 -28.06 17.26
CA LEU A 206 3.24 -29.10 17.36
C LEU A 206 3.84 -30.51 17.19
N GLY A 207 4.75 -30.67 16.22
CA GLY A 207 5.48 -31.92 15.99
C GLY A 207 6.33 -32.33 17.19
N PHE A 208 7.01 -31.38 17.83
CA PHE A 208 7.79 -31.61 19.03
C PHE A 208 6.90 -32.05 20.21
N MET A 209 5.75 -31.41 20.41
CA MET A 209 4.79 -31.80 21.46
C MET A 209 4.26 -33.23 21.27
N ARG A 210 3.99 -33.64 20.03
CA ARG A 210 3.50 -35.01 19.73
C ARG A 210 4.53 -36.08 20.08
N ARG A 211 5.84 -35.80 19.90
CA ARG A 211 6.92 -36.74 20.27
C ARG A 211 6.99 -36.97 21.78
N ARG A 212 6.82 -35.91 22.59
CA ARG A 212 6.87 -36.03 24.06
C ARG A 212 5.74 -36.92 24.62
N ARG A 213 4.55 -36.89 24.03
CA ARG A 213 3.43 -37.73 24.50
C ARG A 213 3.67 -39.23 24.33
N ARG A 214 4.41 -39.66 23.31
CA ARG A 214 4.71 -41.10 23.09
C ARG A 214 5.75 -41.65 24.06
N ALA A 215 6.66 -40.81 24.56
CA ALA A 215 7.70 -41.24 25.50
C ALA A 215 7.15 -41.53 26.92
N VAL A 216 6.01 -40.96 27.29
CA VAL A 216 5.44 -41.09 28.65
C VAL A 216 4.64 -42.38 28.84
N CYS A 217 4.05 -42.94 27.77
CA CYS A 217 3.19 -44.13 27.85
C CYS A 217 3.93 -45.46 27.57
N ALA A 218 5.26 -45.46 27.53
CA ALA A 218 6.08 -46.66 27.29
C ALA A 218 6.59 -47.33 28.59
N HIS A 219 6.02 -46.97 29.73
CA HIS A 219 6.27 -47.56 31.06
C HIS A 219 4.96 -48.15 31.60
#